data_AF-A0A1A9HJD1-F1
#
_entry.id   AF-A0A1A9HJD1-F1
#
_cell.length_a   1.000
_cell.length_b   1.000
_cell.length_c   1.000
_cell.angle_alpha   90.00
_cell.angle_beta   90.00
_cell.angle_gamma   90.00
#
_symmetry.space_group_name_H-M   'P 1'
#
loop_
_entity.id
_entity.type
_entity.pdbx_description
1 polymer ?
#
loop_
_entity_poly.entity_id
_entity_poly.type
_entity_poly.pdbx_seq_one_letter_code
_entity_poly.pdbx_strand_id
1 'polypeptide(L)'
;MLFRARFAGAFALASLSAALAPSAALAHGAPEFPISRQYNCYKNPSLPACQAAIAFGGEQAIYDWNGVNQAAANGNHKAVVPDLKICAGGQEKFKGFDLARADWPSTAYSPGADGKYEYRYNATAPHRSLNWTFFMTRDGWNPTTSPLRWSDLEQVQQLGPDQIVTVGKTYTMKLNLPRRTGKHVLFSAWQRADSTEAFYACSDVDFGGGTVPPGTPTGLKQIGQVSAAQDLPSGSQVKLRVFNSAGNDLETIPVVLTAATTKAAWLGQLATKVNQTSGYVKVGTLQGGSVVVPGGATVMDVYLQNANSGASYALDVILPTPPTTPPTTPPGTTTWTEGPSYTVGQIVSYAGKQYRCLQAHTAYVGAGWNPAVATTLWQPV
;
A
#
# COMPACT_ATOMS: atom_id res chain seq x y z
N MET A 1 -91.35 -16.33 6.18
CA MET A 1 -90.91 -16.68 7.55
C MET A 1 -89.50 -17.26 7.48
N LEU A 2 -88.69 -16.95 8.49
CA LEU A 2 -87.23 -17.09 8.57
C LEU A 2 -86.69 -18.50 8.27
N PHE A 3 -85.48 -18.60 7.68
CA PHE A 3 -84.45 -19.55 8.12
C PHE A 3 -83.02 -19.02 7.85
N ARG A 4 -82.12 -19.27 8.82
CA ARG A 4 -80.72 -18.84 8.94
C ARG A 4 -79.74 -19.81 8.25
N ALA A 5 -78.57 -19.32 7.80
CA ALA A 5 -77.21 -19.95 7.89
C ALA A 5 -76.21 -19.09 7.07
N ARG A 6 -75.16 -18.44 7.60
CA ARG A 6 -73.89 -18.85 8.26
C ARG A 6 -72.66 -18.77 7.32
N PHE A 7 -71.75 -17.85 7.69
CA PHE A 7 -70.28 -17.81 7.56
C PHE A 7 -69.56 -18.13 6.24
N ALA A 8 -68.76 -17.19 5.74
CA ALA A 8 -67.29 -17.27 5.75
C ALA A 8 -66.66 -15.97 5.22
N GLY A 9 -65.98 -15.21 6.09
CA GLY A 9 -65.07 -14.15 5.68
C GLY A 9 -63.68 -14.75 5.47
N ALA A 10 -63.14 -14.64 4.26
CA ALA A 10 -61.76 -14.99 3.95
C ALA A 10 -60.90 -13.72 4.02
N PHE A 11 -60.14 -13.56 5.11
CA PHE A 11 -59.00 -12.66 5.15
C PHE A 11 -57.80 -13.38 4.54
N ALA A 12 -57.37 -12.94 3.35
CA ALA A 12 -56.09 -13.36 2.78
C ALA A 12 -54.96 -12.60 3.49
N LEU A 13 -54.20 -13.28 4.36
CA LEU A 13 -52.92 -12.77 4.84
C LEU A 13 -51.87 -12.91 3.72
N ALA A 14 -51.42 -11.77 3.19
CA ALA A 14 -50.26 -11.69 2.34
C ALA A 14 -48.98 -11.85 3.18
N SER A 15 -48.36 -13.03 3.13
CA SER A 15 -47.02 -13.24 3.67
C SER A 15 -45.98 -12.76 2.66
N LEU A 16 -45.58 -11.50 2.76
CA LEU A 16 -44.45 -10.93 2.03
C LEU A 16 -43.15 -11.49 2.65
N SER A 17 -42.70 -12.65 2.16
CA SER A 17 -41.39 -13.19 2.51
C SER A 17 -40.32 -12.35 1.81
N ALA A 18 -39.79 -11.34 2.48
CA ALA A 18 -38.57 -10.68 2.06
C ALA A 18 -37.44 -11.71 2.14
N ALA A 19 -37.06 -12.28 1.01
CA ALA A 19 -35.86 -13.07 0.88
C ALA A 19 -34.67 -12.14 1.19
N LEU A 20 -34.18 -12.19 2.43
CA LEU A 20 -32.87 -11.67 2.79
C LEU A 20 -31.85 -12.48 1.98
N ALA A 21 -31.43 -11.95 0.84
CA ALA A 21 -30.23 -12.44 0.18
C ALA A 21 -29.10 -12.38 1.21
N PRO A 22 -28.39 -13.48 1.49
CA PRO A 22 -27.26 -13.43 2.41
C PRO A 22 -26.28 -12.39 1.85
N SER A 23 -26.03 -11.33 2.62
CA SER A 23 -24.93 -10.44 2.34
C SER A 23 -23.68 -11.30 2.32
N ALA A 24 -22.99 -11.34 1.19
CA ALA A 24 -21.66 -11.92 1.14
C ALA A 24 -20.85 -11.18 2.20
N ALA A 25 -20.55 -11.85 3.31
CA ALA A 25 -19.61 -11.33 4.29
C ALA A 25 -18.27 -11.35 3.58
N LEU A 26 -17.92 -10.23 2.97
CA LEU A 26 -16.65 -10.00 2.31
C LEU A 26 -15.60 -10.02 3.41
N ALA A 27 -14.77 -11.05 3.41
CA ALA A 27 -13.50 -10.96 4.11
C ALA A 27 -12.69 -9.84 3.44
N HIS A 28 -11.82 -9.19 4.20
CA HIS A 28 -11.08 -8.07 3.66
C HIS A 28 -9.75 -7.93 4.38
N GLY A 29 -8.68 -7.74 3.62
CA GLY A 29 -7.39 -7.36 4.17
C GLY A 29 -6.26 -7.45 3.14
N ALA A 30 -5.05 -7.29 3.63
CA ALA A 30 -3.84 -7.47 2.84
C ALA A 30 -2.62 -7.69 3.75
N PRO A 31 -1.52 -8.25 3.20
CA PRO A 31 -0.24 -8.32 3.90
C PRO A 31 0.24 -6.93 4.30
N GLU A 32 0.48 -6.75 5.60
CA GLU A 32 1.19 -5.58 6.14
C GLU A 32 2.70 -5.83 6.28
N PHE A 33 3.11 -7.10 6.32
CA PHE A 33 4.52 -7.50 6.32
C PHE A 33 4.71 -8.89 5.70
N PRO A 34 5.61 -9.04 4.70
CA PRO A 34 6.07 -7.97 3.82
C PRO A 34 4.86 -7.25 3.21
N ILE A 35 4.92 -5.92 3.14
CA ILE A 35 3.77 -5.13 2.68
C ILE A 35 3.43 -5.49 1.22
N SER A 36 2.16 -5.71 0.91
CA SER A 36 1.75 -6.04 -0.45
C SER A 36 1.67 -4.80 -1.34
N ARG A 37 1.73 -5.01 -2.67
CA ARG A 37 1.57 -3.94 -3.66
C ARG A 37 0.32 -3.10 -3.42
N GLN A 38 -0.83 -3.76 -3.24
CA GLN A 38 -2.09 -3.07 -3.07
C GLN A 38 -2.16 -2.27 -1.76
N TYR A 39 -1.64 -2.83 -0.66
CA TYR A 39 -1.67 -2.12 0.61
C TYR A 39 -0.64 -1.00 0.67
N ASN A 40 0.51 -1.19 0.02
CA ASN A 40 1.53 -0.15 -0.09
C ASN A 40 1.04 1.02 -0.93
N CYS A 41 0.37 0.76 -2.06
CA CYS A 41 -0.19 1.85 -2.87
C CYS A 41 -1.36 2.57 -2.20
N TYR A 42 -2.13 1.89 -1.36
CA TYR A 42 -3.09 2.57 -0.48
C TYR A 42 -2.40 3.55 0.48
N LYS A 43 -1.28 3.16 1.09
CA LYS A 43 -0.53 4.01 2.03
C LYS A 43 0.33 5.07 1.36
N ASN A 44 0.85 4.79 0.18
CA ASN A 44 1.86 5.58 -0.52
C ASN A 44 1.48 5.74 -2.01
N PRO A 45 0.32 6.33 -2.34
CA PRO A 45 -0.20 6.36 -3.72
C PRO A 45 0.69 7.13 -4.68
N SER A 46 1.50 8.07 -4.19
CA SER A 46 2.42 8.91 -4.97
C SER A 46 3.71 8.22 -5.42
N LEU A 47 3.97 6.98 -4.99
CA LEU A 47 5.13 6.23 -5.47
C LEU A 47 5.04 5.97 -6.97
N PRO A 48 6.15 6.00 -7.74
CA PRO A 48 6.13 5.81 -9.18
C PRO A 48 5.42 4.52 -9.65
N ALA A 49 5.66 3.40 -8.98
CA ALA A 49 4.98 2.14 -9.28
C ALA A 49 3.47 2.19 -8.98
N CYS A 50 3.07 2.90 -7.93
CA CYS A 50 1.66 3.10 -7.56
C CYS A 50 0.94 4.05 -8.51
N GLN A 51 1.59 5.15 -8.91
CA GLN A 51 1.09 6.05 -9.95
C GLN A 51 0.91 5.32 -11.28
N ALA A 52 1.86 4.45 -11.66
CA ALA A 52 1.71 3.60 -12.85
C ALA A 52 0.54 2.61 -12.72
N ALA A 53 0.37 1.98 -11.55
CA ALA A 53 -0.75 1.08 -11.29
C ALA A 53 -2.11 1.80 -11.34
N ILE A 54 -2.19 3.03 -10.81
CA ILE A 54 -3.38 3.89 -10.88
C ILE A 54 -3.67 4.28 -12.33
N ALA A 55 -2.65 4.73 -13.07
CA ALA A 55 -2.81 5.12 -14.47
C ALA A 55 -3.28 3.94 -15.34
N PHE A 56 -2.85 2.72 -15.04
CA PHE A 56 -3.21 1.53 -15.81
C PHE A 56 -4.55 0.90 -15.37
N GLY A 57 -4.81 0.83 -14.05
CA GLY A 57 -5.93 0.09 -13.45
C GLY A 57 -7.08 0.94 -12.92
N GLY A 58 -6.88 2.25 -12.79
CA GLY A 58 -7.83 3.17 -12.16
C GLY A 58 -7.63 3.31 -10.64
N GLU A 59 -8.08 4.43 -10.10
CA GLU A 59 -7.85 4.81 -8.69
C GLU A 59 -8.66 3.97 -7.70
N GLN A 60 -9.86 3.50 -8.10
CA GLN A 60 -10.76 2.75 -7.21
C GLN A 60 -10.11 1.48 -6.62
N ALA A 61 -9.20 0.85 -7.37
CA ALA A 61 -8.42 -0.30 -6.92
C ALA A 61 -7.59 -0.03 -5.66
N ILE A 62 -7.16 1.22 -5.47
CA ILE A 62 -6.34 1.65 -4.33
C ILE A 62 -7.18 1.79 -3.06
N TYR A 63 -8.41 2.31 -3.19
CA TYR A 63 -9.33 2.40 -2.05
C TYR A 63 -9.86 1.02 -1.64
N ASP A 64 -10.01 0.11 -2.59
CA ASP A 64 -10.47 -1.26 -2.38
C ASP A 64 -9.31 -2.25 -2.21
N TRP A 65 -8.17 -1.79 -1.68
CA TRP A 65 -6.93 -2.54 -1.48
C TRP A 65 -7.12 -3.84 -0.70
N ASN A 66 -8.14 -3.91 0.14
CA ASN A 66 -8.45 -5.05 1.00
C ASN A 66 -9.34 -6.10 0.30
N GLY A 67 -9.70 -5.90 -0.97
CA GLY A 67 -10.69 -6.69 -1.70
C GLY A 67 -10.15 -7.50 -2.89
N VAL A 68 -8.85 -7.81 -2.94
CA VAL A 68 -8.28 -8.67 -4.00
C VAL A 68 -8.65 -10.13 -3.74
N ASN A 69 -9.82 -10.56 -4.23
CA ASN A 69 -10.45 -11.84 -3.90
C ASN A 69 -10.91 -12.66 -5.12
N GLN A 70 -11.32 -13.90 -4.89
CA GLN A 70 -12.11 -14.71 -5.83
C GLN A 70 -13.16 -15.49 -5.03
N ALA A 71 -14.45 -15.19 -5.26
CA ALA A 71 -15.55 -15.81 -4.53
C ALA A 71 -15.65 -17.32 -4.74
N ALA A 72 -15.24 -17.83 -5.91
CA ALA A 72 -15.38 -19.23 -6.30
C ALA A 72 -14.05 -20.01 -6.27
N ALA A 73 -13.05 -19.54 -5.51
CA ALA A 73 -11.73 -20.17 -5.47
C ALA A 73 -11.79 -21.63 -5.00
N ASN A 74 -12.45 -21.89 -3.85
CA ASN A 74 -12.63 -23.21 -3.25
C ASN A 74 -11.36 -24.08 -3.25
N GLY A 75 -10.21 -23.47 -2.92
CA GLY A 75 -8.88 -24.09 -2.94
C GLY A 75 -8.23 -24.25 -4.32
N ASN A 76 -8.95 -24.05 -5.43
CA ASN A 76 -8.43 -24.13 -6.79
C ASN A 76 -7.95 -22.77 -7.31
N HIS A 77 -6.92 -22.23 -6.67
CA HIS A 77 -6.39 -20.89 -6.95
C HIS A 77 -5.96 -20.70 -8.41
N LYS A 78 -5.34 -21.71 -9.02
CA LYS A 78 -4.87 -21.65 -10.42
C LYS A 78 -6.00 -21.55 -11.43
N ALA A 79 -7.18 -22.08 -11.12
CA ALA A 79 -8.33 -22.01 -12.03
C ALA A 79 -8.96 -20.60 -12.05
N VAL A 80 -8.96 -19.90 -10.92
CA VAL A 80 -9.62 -18.59 -10.78
C VAL A 80 -8.68 -17.40 -10.94
N VAL A 81 -7.36 -17.62 -10.83
CA VAL A 81 -6.33 -16.60 -11.06
C VAL A 81 -5.52 -17.03 -12.30
N PRO A 82 -5.81 -16.51 -13.50
CA PRO A 82 -5.06 -16.85 -14.71
C PRO A 82 -3.63 -16.31 -14.69
N ASP A 83 -2.79 -16.87 -15.56
CA ASP A 83 -1.49 -16.28 -15.90
C ASP A 83 -1.62 -14.80 -16.26
N LEU A 84 -0.57 -14.03 -15.95
CA LEU A 84 -0.47 -12.58 -16.14
C LEU A 84 -1.42 -11.75 -15.27
N LYS A 85 -2.27 -12.39 -14.44
CA LYS A 85 -3.24 -11.74 -13.55
C LYS A 85 -3.04 -12.11 -12.08
N ILE A 86 -1.84 -12.55 -11.73
CA ILE A 86 -1.52 -13.13 -10.42
C ILE A 86 -1.72 -12.11 -9.29
N CYS A 87 -1.15 -10.92 -9.43
CA CYS A 87 -1.17 -9.91 -8.37
C CYS A 87 -2.51 -9.18 -8.28
N ALA A 88 -3.28 -9.15 -9.36
CA ALA A 88 -4.67 -8.72 -9.35
C ALA A 88 -5.66 -9.79 -8.86
N GLY A 89 -5.19 -11.00 -8.52
CA GLY A 89 -6.05 -12.11 -8.13
C GLY A 89 -7.05 -12.50 -9.22
N GLY A 90 -6.72 -12.31 -10.51
CA GLY A 90 -7.59 -12.59 -11.65
C GLY A 90 -8.63 -11.50 -11.96
N GLN A 91 -8.71 -10.41 -11.18
CA GLN A 91 -9.71 -9.38 -11.35
C GLN A 91 -9.24 -8.21 -12.21
N GLU A 92 -10.07 -7.82 -13.18
CA GLU A 92 -9.79 -6.67 -14.05
C GLU A 92 -9.62 -5.35 -13.28
N LYS A 93 -10.38 -5.18 -12.18
CA LYS A 93 -10.30 -4.02 -11.28
C LYS A 93 -8.90 -3.78 -10.73
N PHE A 94 -8.14 -4.84 -10.46
CA PHE A 94 -6.86 -4.77 -9.77
C PHE A 94 -5.65 -4.91 -10.72
N LYS A 95 -5.87 -4.88 -12.04
CA LYS A 95 -4.84 -5.11 -13.07
C LYS A 95 -3.60 -4.23 -12.98
N GLY A 96 -3.71 -3.05 -12.34
CA GLY A 96 -2.58 -2.17 -12.06
C GLY A 96 -1.47 -2.87 -11.26
N PHE A 97 -1.83 -3.82 -10.40
CA PHE A 97 -0.87 -4.54 -9.57
C PHE A 97 -0.12 -5.65 -10.31
N ASP A 98 -0.53 -6.01 -11.54
CA ASP A 98 0.16 -7.00 -12.38
C ASP A 98 1.33 -6.39 -13.19
N LEU A 99 1.50 -5.07 -13.19
CA LEU A 99 2.57 -4.40 -13.94
C LEU A 99 3.95 -4.95 -13.58
N ALA A 100 4.71 -5.33 -14.62
CA ALA A 100 6.10 -5.76 -14.49
C ALA A 100 7.01 -4.54 -14.36
N ARG A 101 7.54 -4.30 -13.16
CA ARG A 101 8.35 -3.12 -12.85
C ARG A 101 9.47 -3.46 -11.87
N ALA A 102 10.63 -2.84 -12.05
CA ALA A 102 11.77 -2.98 -11.14
C ALA A 102 11.65 -2.11 -9.87
N ASP A 103 10.76 -1.12 -9.89
CA ASP A 103 10.62 -0.10 -8.85
C ASP A 103 9.41 -0.32 -7.93
N TRP A 104 8.82 -1.52 -7.95
CA TRP A 104 7.94 -1.94 -6.86
C TRP A 104 8.73 -1.91 -5.54
N PRO A 105 8.24 -1.21 -4.49
CA PRO A 105 8.93 -1.17 -3.21
C PRO A 105 9.01 -2.57 -2.60
N SER A 106 10.23 -3.00 -2.30
CA SER A 106 10.49 -4.34 -1.79
C SER A 106 10.83 -4.32 -0.30
N THR A 107 10.34 -5.30 0.44
CA THR A 107 10.71 -5.54 1.84
C THR A 107 11.98 -6.37 1.90
N ALA A 108 12.98 -5.99 2.70
CA ALA A 108 14.18 -6.81 2.87
C ALA A 108 13.84 -8.18 3.49
N TYR A 109 14.33 -9.26 2.88
CA TYR A 109 14.23 -10.60 3.46
C TYR A 109 15.08 -10.68 4.73
N SER A 110 14.40 -10.91 5.84
CA SER A 110 14.94 -10.71 7.18
C SER A 110 14.33 -11.72 8.15
N PRO A 111 14.73 -13.01 8.06
CA PRO A 111 14.19 -14.05 8.91
C PRO A 111 14.49 -13.76 10.39
N GLY A 112 13.63 -14.24 11.28
CA GLY A 112 13.85 -14.17 12.72
C GLY A 112 15.02 -15.06 13.16
N ALA A 113 15.35 -14.99 14.46
CA ALA A 113 16.40 -15.82 15.06
C ALA A 113 16.12 -17.34 14.94
N ASP A 114 14.87 -17.73 14.74
CA ASP A 114 14.44 -19.11 14.46
C ASP A 114 14.62 -19.53 12.99
N GLY A 115 15.18 -18.66 12.15
CA GLY A 115 15.35 -18.88 10.72
C GLY A 115 14.08 -18.73 9.90
N LYS A 116 12.94 -18.39 10.52
CA LYS A 116 11.65 -18.27 9.85
C LYS A 116 11.34 -16.83 9.50
N TYR A 117 10.80 -16.62 8.31
CA TYR A 117 10.35 -15.31 7.87
C TYR A 117 8.95 -15.04 8.42
N GLU A 118 8.77 -13.88 9.06
CA GLU A 118 7.46 -13.51 9.56
C GLU A 118 6.57 -12.99 8.43
N TYR A 119 5.31 -13.41 8.43
CA TYR A 119 4.30 -12.87 7.55
C TYR A 119 3.12 -12.39 8.40
N ARG A 120 2.70 -11.14 8.19
CA ARG A 120 1.59 -10.50 8.89
C ARG A 120 0.57 -9.97 7.91
N TYR A 121 -0.68 -10.33 8.15
CA TYR A 121 -1.82 -9.91 7.36
C TYR A 121 -2.78 -9.10 8.21
N ASN A 122 -3.11 -7.89 7.78
CA ASN A 122 -4.08 -7.04 8.42
C ASN A 122 -5.46 -7.29 7.80
N ALA A 123 -6.36 -7.90 8.57
CA ALA A 123 -7.73 -8.21 8.16
C ALA A 123 -8.70 -7.14 8.70
N THR A 124 -9.20 -6.28 7.82
CA THR A 124 -10.24 -5.32 8.20
C THR A 124 -11.54 -6.03 8.62
N ALA A 125 -11.79 -7.21 8.05
CA ALA A 125 -12.82 -8.16 8.45
C ALA A 125 -12.19 -9.56 8.65
N PRO A 126 -11.95 -10.00 9.90
CA PRO A 126 -11.39 -11.33 10.19
C PRO A 126 -12.38 -12.47 9.87
N HIS A 127 -11.88 -13.56 9.28
CA HIS A 127 -12.61 -14.80 9.02
C HIS A 127 -11.79 -16.03 9.43
N ARG A 128 -12.45 -17.20 9.54
CA ARG A 128 -11.74 -18.46 9.80
C ARG A 128 -10.95 -18.87 8.57
N SER A 129 -9.65 -19.12 8.72
CA SER A 129 -8.81 -19.66 7.64
C SER A 129 -8.99 -21.17 7.53
N LEU A 130 -9.15 -21.67 6.30
CA LEU A 130 -8.96 -23.09 5.99
C LEU A 130 -7.47 -23.39 5.87
N ASN A 131 -6.78 -22.59 5.07
CA ASN A 131 -5.33 -22.62 4.93
C ASN A 131 -4.82 -21.30 4.34
N TRP A 132 -3.49 -21.14 4.41
CA TRP A 132 -2.74 -20.13 3.66
C TRP A 132 -1.74 -20.84 2.77
N THR A 133 -1.78 -20.56 1.47
CA THR A 133 -0.81 -21.12 0.52
C THR A 133 0.10 -19.99 0.02
N PHE A 134 1.40 -20.20 0.15
CA PHE A 134 2.43 -19.25 -0.24
C PHE A 134 3.19 -19.78 -1.44
N PHE A 135 3.38 -18.88 -2.41
CA PHE A 135 4.17 -19.10 -3.60
C PHE A 135 5.26 -18.04 -3.68
N MET A 136 6.40 -18.38 -4.28
CA MET A 136 7.48 -17.42 -4.49
C MET A 136 8.04 -17.57 -5.90
N THR A 137 8.50 -16.45 -6.48
CA THR A 137 9.19 -16.51 -7.77
C THR A 137 10.45 -17.37 -7.70
N ARG A 138 10.73 -18.05 -8.80
CA ARG A 138 11.92 -18.90 -8.97
C ARG A 138 13.20 -18.07 -9.05
N ASP A 139 14.34 -18.67 -8.73
CA ASP A 139 15.64 -18.06 -8.97
C ASP A 139 15.82 -17.71 -10.46
N GLY A 140 16.44 -16.56 -10.72
CA GLY A 140 16.61 -16.04 -12.09
C GLY A 140 15.38 -15.34 -12.68
N TRP A 141 14.25 -15.26 -11.94
CA TRP A 141 13.11 -14.43 -12.34
C TRP A 141 13.50 -12.95 -12.44
N ASN A 142 13.00 -12.27 -13.48
CA ASN A 142 13.26 -10.85 -13.71
C ASN A 142 11.95 -10.02 -13.57
N PRO A 143 11.91 -9.04 -12.65
CA PRO A 143 10.72 -8.23 -12.37
C PRO A 143 10.25 -7.33 -13.53
N THR A 144 11.05 -7.13 -14.58
CA THR A 144 10.73 -6.22 -15.69
C THR A 144 10.34 -6.91 -16.98
N THR A 145 10.49 -8.24 -17.08
CA THR A 145 10.32 -8.93 -18.38
C THR A 145 8.85 -9.13 -18.74
N SER A 146 8.02 -9.55 -17.80
CA SER A 146 6.58 -9.74 -18.02
C SER A 146 5.80 -9.77 -16.69
N PRO A 147 4.47 -9.54 -16.71
CA PRO A 147 3.61 -9.88 -15.59
C PRO A 147 3.78 -11.36 -15.20
N LEU A 148 3.51 -11.67 -13.94
CA LEU A 148 3.73 -13.01 -13.38
C LEU A 148 2.81 -14.06 -14.01
N ARG A 149 3.36 -15.24 -14.24
CA ARG A 149 2.64 -16.47 -14.61
C ARG A 149 2.82 -17.51 -13.52
N TRP A 150 1.96 -18.53 -13.50
CA TRP A 150 2.13 -19.65 -12.57
C TRP A 150 3.42 -20.42 -12.78
N SER A 151 3.97 -20.44 -14.00
CA SER A 151 5.28 -21.04 -14.30
C SER A 151 6.43 -20.35 -13.57
N ASP A 152 6.30 -19.05 -13.29
CA ASP A 152 7.32 -18.25 -12.62
C ASP A 152 7.36 -18.51 -11.12
N LEU A 153 6.31 -19.15 -10.58
CA LEU A 153 6.09 -19.38 -9.17
C LEU A 153 6.32 -20.85 -8.78
N GLU A 154 6.84 -21.05 -7.57
CA GLU A 154 6.72 -22.31 -6.84
C GLU A 154 5.95 -22.14 -5.56
N GLN A 155 5.16 -23.15 -5.20
CA GLN A 155 4.57 -23.22 -3.87
C GLN A 155 5.68 -23.51 -2.87
N VAL A 156 5.91 -22.58 -1.94
CA VAL A 156 6.97 -22.68 -0.94
C VAL A 156 6.45 -23.22 0.39
N GLN A 157 5.19 -22.96 0.72
CA GLN A 157 4.59 -23.45 1.95
C GLN A 157 3.07 -23.40 1.90
N GLN A 158 2.41 -24.32 2.63
CA GLN A 158 1.01 -24.21 2.99
C GLN A 158 0.89 -24.34 4.52
N LEU A 159 0.04 -23.51 5.13
CA LEU A 159 -0.18 -23.47 6.57
C LEU A 159 -1.65 -23.77 6.90
N GLY A 160 -1.86 -24.61 7.92
CA GLY A 160 -3.17 -24.87 8.50
C GLY A 160 -3.60 -23.81 9.53
N PRO A 161 -4.86 -23.87 10.02
CA PRO A 161 -5.40 -22.90 10.97
C PRO A 161 -4.69 -22.89 12.33
N ASP A 162 -4.11 -24.02 12.73
CA ASP A 162 -3.32 -24.21 13.95
C ASP A 162 -1.95 -23.51 13.91
N GLN A 163 -1.52 -23.07 12.73
CA GLN A 163 -0.23 -22.38 12.51
C GLN A 163 -0.38 -20.86 12.40
N ILE A 164 -1.57 -20.33 12.68
CA ILE A 164 -1.90 -18.91 12.57
C ILE A 164 -2.10 -18.32 13.97
N VAL A 165 -1.28 -17.34 14.33
CA VAL A 165 -1.49 -16.56 15.55
C VAL A 165 -2.37 -15.36 15.20
N THR A 166 -3.55 -15.25 15.80
CA THR A 166 -4.47 -14.14 15.58
C THR A 166 -4.52 -13.23 16.80
N VAL A 167 -4.17 -11.96 16.63
CA VAL A 167 -4.29 -10.93 17.67
C VAL A 167 -5.09 -9.76 17.11
N GLY A 168 -6.29 -9.54 17.63
CA GLY A 168 -7.22 -8.54 17.09
C GLY A 168 -7.52 -8.80 15.61
N LYS A 169 -7.05 -7.90 14.74
CA LYS A 169 -7.25 -7.95 13.28
C LYS A 169 -6.06 -8.51 12.51
N THR A 170 -4.99 -8.91 13.21
CA THR A 170 -3.75 -9.33 12.56
C THR A 170 -3.56 -10.84 12.65
N TYR A 171 -3.36 -11.47 11.49
CA TYR A 171 -2.87 -12.84 11.38
C TYR A 171 -1.35 -12.84 11.26
N THR A 172 -0.66 -13.58 12.12
CA THR A 172 0.80 -13.76 12.09
C THR A 172 1.15 -15.21 11.83
N MET A 173 2.06 -15.43 10.89
CA MET A 173 2.54 -16.74 10.46
C MET A 173 4.07 -16.74 10.36
N LYS A 174 4.67 -17.92 10.45
CA LYS A 174 6.12 -18.12 10.30
C LYS A 174 6.40 -19.01 9.09
N LEU A 175 7.11 -18.46 8.11
CA LEU A 175 7.39 -19.07 6.82
C LEU A 175 8.82 -19.62 6.74
N ASN A 176 8.96 -20.83 6.18
CA ASN A 176 10.22 -21.43 5.78
C ASN A 176 10.42 -21.14 4.28
N LEU A 177 10.92 -19.95 3.95
CA LEU A 177 11.17 -19.57 2.56
C LEU A 177 12.50 -20.15 2.07
N PRO A 178 12.56 -20.68 0.84
CA PRO A 178 13.83 -21.07 0.26
C PRO A 178 14.71 -19.84 0.05
N ARG A 179 16.02 -20.05 0.06
CA ARG A 179 16.98 -18.98 -0.24
C ARG A 179 16.88 -18.55 -1.70
N ARG A 180 17.17 -17.28 -1.93
CA ARG A 180 17.09 -16.58 -3.21
C ARG A 180 18.14 -15.47 -3.28
N THR A 181 18.32 -14.87 -4.46
CA THR A 181 19.18 -13.71 -4.66
C THR A 181 18.42 -12.60 -5.38
N GLY A 182 18.49 -11.38 -4.86
CA GLY A 182 17.86 -10.20 -5.43
C GLY A 182 16.36 -10.14 -5.20
N LYS A 183 15.64 -9.48 -6.12
CA LYS A 183 14.21 -9.19 -6.00
C LYS A 183 13.34 -10.37 -6.39
N HIS A 184 12.38 -10.69 -5.54
CA HIS A 184 11.39 -11.74 -5.73
C HIS A 184 9.99 -11.26 -5.34
N VAL A 185 8.97 -12.02 -5.73
CA VAL A 185 7.59 -11.80 -5.29
C VAL A 185 7.15 -12.98 -4.44
N LEU A 186 6.68 -12.69 -3.23
CA LEU A 186 5.93 -13.61 -2.39
C LEU A 186 4.44 -13.42 -2.68
N PHE A 187 3.82 -14.44 -3.28
CA PHE A 187 2.40 -14.47 -3.57
C PHE A 187 1.66 -15.32 -2.53
N SER A 188 0.68 -14.74 -1.85
CA SER A 188 -0.09 -15.42 -0.82
C SER A 188 -1.55 -15.62 -1.25
N ALA A 189 -2.09 -16.81 -0.99
CA ALA A 189 -3.49 -17.14 -1.15
C ALA A 189 -4.10 -17.55 0.21
N TRP A 190 -5.05 -16.78 0.73
CA TRP A 190 -5.82 -17.10 1.92
C TRP A 190 -7.13 -17.78 1.52
N GLN A 191 -7.27 -19.07 1.78
CA GLN A 191 -8.54 -19.77 1.62
C GLN A 191 -9.36 -19.68 2.90
N ARG A 192 -10.60 -19.20 2.80
CA ARG A 192 -11.54 -19.20 3.92
C ARG A 192 -12.09 -20.59 4.21
N ALA A 193 -12.40 -20.86 5.47
CA ALA A 193 -13.06 -22.09 5.92
C ALA A 193 -14.59 -21.98 5.94
N ASP A 194 -15.12 -20.77 5.96
CA ASP A 194 -16.55 -20.46 6.07
C ASP A 194 -17.19 -20.04 4.73
N SER A 195 -16.43 -20.07 3.63
CA SER A 195 -16.85 -19.69 2.28
C SER A 195 -15.90 -20.29 1.24
N THR A 196 -16.34 -20.38 -0.02
CA THR A 196 -15.50 -20.71 -1.17
C THR A 196 -14.54 -19.58 -1.54
N GLU A 197 -14.70 -18.39 -0.97
CA GLU A 197 -13.89 -17.21 -1.28
C GLU A 197 -12.43 -17.34 -0.80
N ALA A 198 -11.50 -16.82 -1.61
CA ALA A 198 -10.09 -16.67 -1.25
C ALA A 198 -9.56 -15.26 -1.55
N PHE A 199 -8.50 -14.85 -0.86
CA PHE A 199 -7.82 -13.56 -1.01
C PHE A 199 -6.40 -13.72 -1.49
N TYR A 200 -5.94 -12.76 -2.28
CA TYR A 200 -4.65 -12.83 -2.97
C TYR A 200 -3.84 -11.56 -2.75
N ALA A 201 -2.53 -11.71 -2.68
CA ALA A 201 -1.63 -10.57 -2.59
C ALA A 201 -0.23 -10.91 -3.08
N CYS A 202 0.39 -9.96 -3.78
CA CYS A 202 1.81 -9.97 -4.08
C CYS A 202 2.53 -9.02 -3.13
N SER A 203 3.56 -9.52 -2.45
CA SER A 203 4.50 -8.71 -1.70
C SER A 203 5.88 -8.83 -2.33
N ASP A 204 6.45 -7.71 -2.76
CA ASP A 204 7.80 -7.66 -3.31
C ASP A 204 8.82 -7.76 -2.15
N VAL A 205 9.78 -8.66 -2.29
CA VAL A 205 10.81 -8.94 -1.28
C VAL A 205 12.20 -8.92 -1.92
N ASP A 206 13.21 -8.51 -1.16
CA ASP A 206 14.59 -8.43 -1.64
C ASP A 206 15.50 -9.30 -0.76
N PHE A 207 16.06 -10.35 -1.34
CA PHE A 207 16.98 -11.26 -0.67
C PHE A 207 18.43 -10.76 -0.66
N GLY A 208 18.72 -9.63 -1.33
CA GLY A 208 20.07 -9.10 -1.46
C GLY A 208 20.99 -10.02 -2.28
N GLY A 209 22.30 -9.82 -2.14
CA GLY A 209 23.34 -10.54 -2.91
C GLY A 209 24.27 -11.46 -2.08
N GLY A 210 24.01 -11.64 -0.79
CA GLY A 210 24.92 -12.30 0.15
C GLY A 210 24.55 -13.74 0.49
N THR A 211 25.53 -14.54 0.92
CA THR A 211 25.34 -15.95 1.32
C THR A 211 24.61 -16.14 2.65
N VAL A 212 24.33 -15.08 3.41
CA VAL A 212 23.54 -15.11 4.65
C VAL A 212 22.70 -13.83 4.76
N PRO A 213 21.35 -13.91 4.73
CA PRO A 213 20.53 -12.77 5.11
C PRO A 213 20.79 -12.45 6.58
N PRO A 214 21.05 -11.18 6.92
CA PRO A 214 21.15 -10.81 8.32
C PRO A 214 19.80 -11.11 8.98
N GLY A 215 19.81 -12.02 9.96
CA GLY A 215 18.62 -12.25 10.78
C GLY A 215 18.20 -10.95 11.46
N THR A 216 16.89 -10.73 11.59
CA THR A 216 16.40 -9.61 12.41
C THR A 216 16.76 -9.90 13.86
N PRO A 217 17.54 -9.03 14.55
CA PRO A 217 17.81 -9.19 15.97
C PRO A 217 16.51 -9.27 16.75
N THR A 218 16.45 -10.09 17.81
CA THR A 218 15.21 -10.37 18.57
C THR A 218 14.51 -9.11 19.11
N GLY A 219 15.24 -8.01 19.31
CA GLY A 219 14.68 -6.73 19.73
C GLY A 219 14.01 -5.92 18.62
N LEU A 220 14.38 -6.15 17.36
CA LEU A 220 13.85 -5.40 16.22
C LEU A 220 12.59 -6.02 15.64
N LYS A 221 11.63 -5.19 15.25
CA LYS A 221 10.45 -5.61 14.47
C LYS A 221 10.16 -4.60 13.39
N GLN A 222 10.25 -4.99 12.12
CA GLN A 222 9.80 -4.12 11.02
C GLN A 222 8.30 -3.91 11.14
N ILE A 223 7.84 -2.66 11.09
CA ILE A 223 6.42 -2.28 11.24
C ILE A 223 5.86 -1.50 10.04
N GLY A 224 6.69 -1.22 9.04
CA GLY A 224 6.24 -0.59 7.80
C GLY A 224 7.40 0.04 7.05
N GLN A 225 7.06 1.02 6.20
CA GLN A 225 8.00 1.81 5.40
C GLN A 225 7.67 3.29 5.48
N VAL A 226 8.69 4.13 5.36
CA VAL A 226 8.56 5.55 5.01
C VAL A 226 9.01 5.74 3.57
N SER A 227 8.37 6.67 2.87
CA SER A 227 8.67 6.93 1.46
C SER A 227 8.78 8.42 1.18
N ALA A 228 9.61 8.74 0.20
CA ALA A 228 9.83 10.09 -0.29
C ALA A 228 9.26 10.22 -1.71
N ALA A 229 8.05 10.76 -1.78
CA ALA A 229 7.32 10.92 -3.04
C ALA A 229 7.94 11.97 -3.97
N GLN A 230 8.48 13.04 -3.39
CA GLN A 230 8.86 14.25 -4.12
C GLN A 230 10.05 14.96 -3.48
N ASP A 231 10.71 15.80 -4.28
CA ASP A 231 11.68 16.76 -3.79
C ASP A 231 10.97 17.84 -2.96
N LEU A 232 11.65 18.39 -1.96
CA LEU A 232 11.06 19.36 -1.03
C LEU A 232 11.80 20.69 -1.08
N PRO A 233 11.09 21.84 -1.11
CA PRO A 233 11.71 23.16 -1.07
C PRO A 233 12.33 23.47 0.30
N SER A 234 13.20 24.48 0.34
CA SER A 234 13.69 25.07 1.59
C SER A 234 12.53 25.54 2.48
N GLY A 235 12.67 25.39 3.80
CA GLY A 235 11.66 25.70 4.80
C GLY A 235 10.65 24.56 5.04
N SER A 236 10.69 23.48 4.24
CA SER A 236 9.84 22.31 4.50
C SER A 236 10.24 21.63 5.80
N GLN A 237 9.24 21.14 6.53
CA GLN A 237 9.44 20.36 7.75
C GLN A 237 8.94 18.94 7.54
N VAL A 238 9.83 17.97 7.76
CA VAL A 238 9.51 16.54 7.73
C VAL A 238 9.55 16.01 9.15
N LYS A 239 8.52 15.28 9.59
CA LYS A 239 8.42 14.75 10.96
C LYS A 239 8.12 13.27 10.93
N LEU A 240 8.89 12.49 11.68
CA LEU A 240 8.46 11.15 12.05
C LEU A 240 7.85 11.19 13.45
N ARG A 241 6.60 10.75 13.56
CA ARG A 241 5.87 10.66 14.83
C ARG A 241 5.75 9.20 15.22
N VAL A 242 5.89 8.92 16.50
CA VAL A 242 5.71 7.60 17.09
C VAL A 242 4.53 7.67 18.05
N PHE A 243 3.64 6.69 18.01
CA PHE A 243 2.45 6.64 18.86
C PHE A 243 2.44 5.38 19.70
N ASN A 244 1.84 5.45 20.89
CA ASN A 244 1.50 4.27 21.65
C ASN A 244 0.22 3.60 21.11
N SER A 245 -0.17 2.48 21.70
CA SER A 245 -1.36 1.72 21.32
C SER A 245 -2.68 2.48 21.50
N ALA A 246 -2.70 3.53 22.33
CA ALA A 246 -3.86 4.42 22.49
C ALA A 246 -3.88 5.57 21.46
N GLY A 247 -2.88 5.67 20.60
CA GLY A 247 -2.76 6.74 19.60
C GLY A 247 -2.16 8.05 20.14
N ASN A 248 -1.64 8.06 21.36
CA ASN A 248 -0.96 9.24 21.91
C ASN A 248 0.48 9.31 21.39
N ASP A 249 0.97 10.51 21.08
CA ASP A 249 2.36 10.75 20.70
C ASP A 249 3.32 10.30 21.82
N LEU A 250 4.23 9.39 21.48
CA LEU A 250 5.40 9.02 22.28
C LEU A 250 6.59 9.91 21.93
N GLU A 251 6.82 10.15 20.64
CA GLU A 251 7.92 10.97 20.13
C GLU A 251 7.50 11.71 18.86
N THR A 252 8.08 12.89 18.63
CA THR A 252 8.03 13.61 17.35
C THR A 252 9.44 14.06 17.00
N ILE A 253 9.94 13.62 15.85
CA ILE A 253 11.32 13.84 15.41
C ILE A 253 11.28 14.69 14.13
N PRO A 254 11.43 16.03 14.25
CA PRO A 254 11.40 16.93 13.10
C PRO A 254 12.78 17.11 12.45
N VAL A 255 12.76 17.29 11.13
CA VAL A 255 13.85 17.84 10.32
C VAL A 255 13.30 19.05 9.55
N VAL A 256 13.95 20.21 9.69
CA VAL A 256 13.63 21.40 8.90
C VAL A 256 14.69 21.53 7.81
N LEU A 257 14.25 21.57 6.56
CA LEU A 257 15.15 21.68 5.41
C LEU A 257 15.54 23.14 5.24
N THR A 258 16.85 23.42 5.24
CA THR A 258 17.37 24.79 5.05
C THR A 258 17.65 25.14 3.58
N ALA A 259 17.48 24.17 2.68
CA ALA A 259 17.63 24.32 1.24
C ALA A 259 16.67 23.38 0.51
N ALA A 260 16.43 23.63 -0.78
CA ALA A 260 15.73 22.68 -1.62
C ALA A 260 16.51 21.36 -1.63
N THR A 261 15.83 20.25 -1.35
CA THR A 261 16.45 18.96 -1.07
C THR A 261 15.74 17.86 -1.86
N THR A 262 16.52 17.00 -2.52
CA THR A 262 15.96 15.88 -3.30
C THR A 262 15.28 14.85 -2.40
N LYS A 263 14.35 14.08 -2.96
CA LYS A 263 13.60 13.03 -2.26
C LYS A 263 14.46 12.07 -1.46
N ALA A 264 15.54 11.58 -2.08
CA ALA A 264 16.47 10.67 -1.43
C ALA A 264 17.26 11.37 -0.31
N ALA A 265 17.67 12.63 -0.54
CA ALA A 265 18.49 13.36 0.42
C ALA A 265 17.70 13.72 1.69
N TRP A 266 16.46 14.22 1.59
CA TRP A 266 15.70 14.57 2.78
C TRP A 266 15.27 13.32 3.56
N LEU A 267 14.97 12.20 2.88
CA LEU A 267 14.65 10.95 3.55
C LEU A 267 15.85 10.42 4.32
N GLY A 268 17.05 10.50 3.72
CA GLY A 268 18.30 10.16 4.39
C GLY A 268 18.58 11.03 5.62
N GLN A 269 18.32 12.35 5.54
CA GLN A 269 18.45 13.26 6.68
C GLN A 269 17.47 12.90 7.82
N LEU A 270 16.20 12.64 7.49
CA LEU A 270 15.20 12.19 8.47
C LEU A 270 15.61 10.87 9.12
N ALA A 271 15.95 9.85 8.32
CA ALA A 271 16.31 8.53 8.82
C ALA A 271 17.55 8.60 9.74
N THR A 272 18.54 9.41 9.37
CA THR A 272 19.72 9.67 10.19
C THR A 272 19.34 10.28 11.53
N LYS A 273 18.49 11.33 11.51
CA LYS A 273 18.04 12.00 12.73
C LYS A 273 17.22 11.06 13.62
N VAL A 274 16.31 10.28 13.05
CA VAL A 274 15.51 9.28 13.78
C VAL A 274 16.44 8.24 14.42
N ASN A 275 17.40 7.70 13.68
CA ASN A 275 18.33 6.70 14.20
C ASN A 275 19.24 7.23 15.31
N GLN A 276 19.51 8.53 15.35
CA GLN A 276 20.29 9.18 16.40
C GLN A 276 19.47 9.51 17.66
N THR A 277 18.15 9.65 17.55
CA THR A 277 17.34 10.28 18.61
C THR A 277 16.22 9.41 19.16
N SER A 278 15.59 8.56 18.35
CA SER A 278 14.43 7.80 18.79
C SER A 278 14.80 6.71 19.78
N GLY A 279 14.02 6.60 20.86
CA GLY A 279 14.04 5.44 21.75
C GLY A 279 13.18 4.27 21.26
N TYR A 280 12.30 4.49 20.28
CA TYR A 280 11.29 3.50 19.87
C TYR A 280 11.52 2.92 18.49
N VAL A 281 12.04 3.69 17.53
CA VAL A 281 12.15 3.26 16.13
C VAL A 281 13.52 3.51 15.50
N LYS A 282 13.82 2.74 14.46
CA LYS A 282 14.91 2.97 13.51
C LYS A 282 14.33 3.00 12.09
N VAL A 283 14.97 3.76 11.21
CA VAL A 283 14.61 3.88 9.79
C VAL A 283 15.82 3.53 8.93
N GLY A 284 15.63 2.65 7.95
CA GLY A 284 16.72 2.27 7.04
C GLY A 284 16.50 0.89 6.42
N THR A 285 17.60 0.22 6.10
CA THR A 285 17.61 -1.18 5.64
C THR A 285 18.38 -2.03 6.66
N LEU A 286 17.86 -3.21 6.97
CA LEU A 286 18.58 -4.16 7.81
C LEU A 286 19.81 -4.71 7.06
N GLN A 287 21.00 -4.41 7.56
CA GLN A 287 22.29 -4.88 7.03
C GLN A 287 23.16 -5.33 8.20
N GLY A 288 23.66 -6.57 8.17
CA GLY A 288 24.50 -7.11 9.23
C GLY A 288 23.85 -7.09 10.62
N GLY A 289 22.53 -7.23 10.72
CA GLY A 289 21.78 -7.16 11.98
C GLY A 289 21.62 -5.74 12.54
N SER A 290 21.97 -4.71 11.77
CA SER A 290 21.79 -3.31 12.15
C SER A 290 20.98 -2.56 11.10
N VAL A 291 20.22 -1.56 11.54
CA VAL A 291 19.46 -0.69 10.62
C VAL A 291 20.40 0.41 10.14
N VAL A 292 20.74 0.37 8.85
CA VAL A 292 21.64 1.31 8.19
C VAL A 292 20.82 2.23 7.28
N VAL A 293 21.18 3.51 7.19
CA VAL A 293 20.55 4.46 6.27
C VAL A 293 21.24 4.33 4.90
N PRO A 294 20.61 3.71 3.88
CA PRO A 294 21.22 3.60 2.56
C PRO A 294 21.25 4.96 1.85
N GLY A 295 22.34 5.25 1.15
CA GLY A 295 22.44 6.40 0.26
C GLY A 295 21.51 6.26 -0.95
N GLY A 296 20.86 7.36 -1.37
CA GLY A 296 20.05 7.40 -2.59
C GLY A 296 18.66 6.74 -2.49
N ALA A 297 18.31 6.14 -1.35
CA ALA A 297 17.02 5.48 -1.20
C ALA A 297 15.86 6.47 -1.05
N THR A 298 14.74 6.15 -1.71
CA THR A 298 13.48 6.91 -1.63
C THR A 298 12.38 6.17 -0.88
N VAL A 299 12.68 4.95 -0.40
CA VAL A 299 11.84 4.15 0.49
C VAL A 299 12.78 3.50 1.50
N MET A 300 12.40 3.51 2.79
CA MET A 300 13.15 2.86 3.86
C MET A 300 12.19 2.15 4.80
N ASP A 301 12.63 1.03 5.37
CA ASP A 301 11.87 0.28 6.35
C ASP A 301 11.91 0.97 7.72
N VAL A 302 10.84 0.82 8.49
CA VAL A 302 10.74 1.30 9.88
C VAL A 302 10.74 0.09 10.81
N TYR A 303 11.66 0.06 11.76
CA TYR A 303 11.82 -1.00 12.75
C TYR A 303 11.54 -0.47 14.15
N LEU A 304 10.69 -1.14 14.92
CA LEU A 304 10.65 -0.97 16.38
C LEU A 304 11.97 -1.45 16.97
N GLN A 305 12.48 -0.73 17.97
CA GLN A 305 13.62 -1.12 18.80
C GLN A 305 13.25 -2.10 19.92
N ASN A 306 11.97 -2.12 20.30
CA ASN A 306 11.37 -3.16 21.12
C ASN A 306 10.18 -3.75 20.35
N ALA A 307 10.35 -4.98 19.86
CA ALA A 307 9.35 -5.71 19.06
C ALA A 307 7.95 -5.80 19.71
N ASN A 308 7.87 -5.70 21.03
CA ASN A 308 6.64 -5.85 21.82
C ASN A 308 6.06 -4.53 22.33
N SER A 309 6.63 -3.38 21.95
CA SER A 309 6.16 -2.07 22.45
C SER A 309 4.73 -1.72 22.01
N GLY A 310 4.25 -2.33 20.92
CA GLY A 310 2.97 -1.99 20.32
C GLY A 310 2.93 -0.58 19.71
N ALA A 311 4.08 0.09 19.59
CA ALA A 311 4.15 1.43 19.02
C ALA A 311 3.91 1.41 17.51
N SER A 312 3.35 2.50 17.00
CA SER A 312 3.13 2.76 15.57
C SER A 312 3.80 4.07 15.17
N TYR A 313 3.77 4.42 13.89
CA TYR A 313 4.39 5.65 13.39
C TYR A 313 3.56 6.33 12.31
N ALA A 314 3.83 7.61 12.10
CA ALA A 314 3.38 8.37 10.94
C ALA A 314 4.52 9.27 10.42
N LEU A 315 4.48 9.57 9.12
CA LEU A 315 5.37 10.52 8.48
C LEU A 315 4.54 11.72 8.04
N ASP A 316 4.86 12.90 8.59
CA ASP A 316 4.24 14.15 8.21
C ASP A 316 5.23 14.97 7.38
N VAL A 317 4.76 15.54 6.26
CA VAL A 317 5.51 16.50 5.44
C VAL A 317 4.73 17.79 5.39
N ILE A 318 5.33 18.87 5.91
CA ILE A 318 4.76 20.21 5.97
C ILE A 318 5.57 21.09 5.03
N LEU A 319 4.91 21.61 4.00
CA LEU A 319 5.52 22.58 3.09
C LEU A 319 5.55 23.96 3.75
N PRO A 320 6.53 24.82 3.41
CA PRO A 320 6.53 26.20 3.88
C PRO A 320 5.28 26.90 3.35
N THR A 321 4.71 27.80 4.16
CA THR A 321 3.65 28.70 3.69
C THR A 321 4.17 29.51 2.50
N PRO A 322 3.42 29.58 1.38
CA PRO A 322 3.76 30.46 0.28
C PRO A 322 3.90 31.91 0.78
N PRO A 323 4.77 32.73 0.15
CA PRO A 323 4.83 34.15 0.45
C PRO A 323 3.44 34.78 0.32
N THR A 324 2.97 35.48 1.36
CA THR A 324 1.68 36.17 1.37
C THR A 324 1.69 37.48 0.57
N THR A 325 2.82 37.85 -0.02
CA THR A 325 2.95 39.01 -0.92
C THR A 325 2.64 38.58 -2.35
N PRO A 326 1.58 39.13 -2.99
CA PRO A 326 1.36 38.96 -4.43
C PRO A 326 2.64 39.34 -5.20
N PRO A 327 3.06 38.57 -6.22
CA PRO A 327 4.16 38.97 -7.08
C PRO A 327 3.85 40.35 -7.67
N THR A 328 4.71 41.32 -7.41
CA THR A 328 4.60 42.69 -7.97
C THR A 328 4.99 42.76 -9.45
N THR A 329 5.17 41.62 -10.10
CA THR A 329 5.50 41.52 -11.52
C THR A 329 4.65 40.42 -12.12
N PRO A 330 3.75 40.71 -13.08
CA PRO A 330 3.02 39.67 -13.79
C PRO A 330 4.02 38.70 -14.45
N PRO A 331 4.03 37.41 -14.11
CA PRO A 331 4.77 36.43 -14.88
C PRO A 331 4.21 36.45 -16.31
N GLY A 332 5.09 36.54 -17.31
CA GLY A 332 4.68 36.46 -18.72
C GLY A 332 3.81 35.21 -18.96
N THR A 333 2.74 35.37 -19.74
CA THR A 333 1.78 34.30 -20.02
C THR A 333 2.48 33.13 -20.71
N THR A 334 2.58 32.00 -20.03
CA THR A 334 3.10 30.74 -20.61
C THR A 334 1.93 29.84 -20.98
N THR A 335 2.03 29.11 -22.09
CA THR A 335 0.99 28.15 -22.48
C THR A 335 0.98 26.97 -21.50
N TRP A 336 -0.20 26.61 -21.01
CA TRP A 336 -0.38 25.45 -20.14
C TRP A 336 -0.05 24.17 -20.90
N THR A 337 0.77 23.31 -20.28
CA THR A 337 1.04 21.94 -20.70
C THR A 337 1.01 21.00 -19.50
N GLU A 338 0.80 19.71 -19.75
CA GLU A 338 1.03 18.67 -18.76
C GLU A 338 2.54 18.38 -18.62
N GLY A 339 2.97 18.01 -17.42
CA GLY A 339 4.36 17.73 -17.03
C GLY A 339 4.92 18.73 -16.01
N PRO A 340 4.87 20.06 -16.27
CA PRO A 340 5.39 21.07 -15.35
C PRO A 340 4.61 21.22 -14.05
N SER A 341 5.25 21.86 -13.07
CA SER A 341 4.59 22.34 -11.85
C SER A 341 4.22 23.80 -11.96
N TYR A 342 3.06 24.15 -11.43
CA TYR A 342 2.51 25.49 -11.42
C TYR A 342 2.47 26.03 -10.00
N THR A 343 2.73 27.34 -9.87
CA THR A 343 2.71 28.05 -8.58
C THR A 343 1.42 28.83 -8.42
N VAL A 344 0.96 29.00 -7.17
CA VAL A 344 -0.24 29.80 -6.88
C VAL A 344 -0.08 31.21 -7.46
N GLY A 345 -1.10 31.69 -8.18
CA GLY A 345 -1.11 32.98 -8.83
C GLY A 345 -0.49 33.01 -10.23
N GLN A 346 0.20 31.95 -10.66
CA GLN A 346 0.73 31.85 -12.02
C GLN A 346 -0.41 31.90 -13.05
N ILE A 347 -0.25 32.76 -14.07
CA ILE A 347 -1.20 32.87 -15.18
C ILE A 347 -0.67 32.06 -16.37
N VAL A 348 -1.53 31.19 -16.90
CA VAL A 348 -1.25 30.37 -18.08
C VAL A 348 -2.31 30.58 -19.16
N SER A 349 -1.96 30.31 -20.42
CA SER A 349 -2.94 30.25 -21.51
C SER A 349 -3.32 28.81 -21.84
N TYR A 350 -4.62 28.54 -21.99
CA TYR A 350 -5.15 27.25 -22.43
C TYR A 350 -6.38 27.47 -23.32
N ALA A 351 -6.39 26.85 -24.51
CA ALA A 351 -7.46 27.00 -25.50
C ALA A 351 -7.84 28.47 -25.79
N GLY A 352 -6.85 29.36 -25.85
CA GLY A 352 -7.05 30.79 -26.12
C GLY A 352 -7.60 31.61 -24.95
N LYS A 353 -7.80 31.00 -23.77
CA LYS A 353 -8.23 31.69 -22.54
C LYS A 353 -7.10 31.72 -21.52
N GLN A 354 -7.17 32.68 -20.59
CA GLN A 354 -6.21 32.80 -19.49
C GLN A 354 -6.79 32.23 -18.20
N TYR A 355 -5.92 31.59 -17.42
CA TYR A 355 -6.27 30.98 -16.15
C TYR A 355 -5.20 31.26 -15.11
N ARG A 356 -5.63 31.56 -13.89
CA ARG A 356 -4.79 31.71 -12.69
C ARG A 356 -4.78 30.41 -11.91
N CYS A 357 -3.60 29.95 -11.54
CA CYS A 357 -3.42 28.81 -10.66
C CYS A 357 -3.86 29.15 -9.22
N LEU A 358 -4.78 28.39 -8.65
CA LEU A 358 -5.32 28.57 -7.30
C LEU A 358 -4.53 27.82 -6.22
N GLN A 359 -3.97 26.67 -6.59
CA GLN A 359 -3.23 25.79 -5.69
C GLN A 359 -1.97 25.31 -6.42
N ALA A 360 -0.81 25.36 -5.77
CA ALA A 360 0.42 24.86 -6.39
C ALA A 360 0.31 23.35 -6.62
N HIS A 361 0.61 22.89 -7.83
CA HIS A 361 0.49 21.48 -8.21
C HIS A 361 1.36 21.13 -9.41
N THR A 362 1.63 19.84 -9.60
CA THR A 362 2.20 19.30 -10.84
C THR A 362 1.07 18.80 -11.73
N ALA A 363 0.97 19.28 -12.97
CA ALA A 363 -0.03 18.79 -13.92
C ALA A 363 0.46 17.47 -14.55
N TYR A 364 0.39 16.35 -13.83
CA TYR A 364 0.90 15.07 -14.33
C TYR A 364 0.30 14.69 -15.69
N VAL A 365 1.14 14.16 -16.58
CA VAL A 365 0.72 13.74 -17.93
C VAL A 365 -0.38 12.69 -17.83
N GLY A 366 -1.52 12.94 -18.49
CA GLY A 366 -2.70 12.09 -18.47
C GLY A 366 -3.65 12.32 -17.29
N ALA A 367 -3.34 13.21 -16.34
CA ALA A 367 -4.23 13.52 -15.22
C ALA A 367 -5.47 14.32 -15.67
N GLY A 368 -5.41 14.99 -16.82
CA GLY A 368 -6.53 15.75 -17.35
C GLY A 368 -6.85 17.00 -16.54
N TRP A 369 -5.94 17.46 -15.68
CA TRP A 369 -6.10 18.66 -14.83
C TRP A 369 -5.91 19.97 -15.59
N ASN A 370 -6.48 20.03 -16.79
CA ASN A 370 -6.39 21.22 -17.62
C ASN A 370 -7.19 22.39 -17.02
N PRO A 371 -6.80 23.64 -17.31
CA PRO A 371 -7.41 24.80 -16.68
C PRO A 371 -8.91 24.98 -16.92
N ALA A 372 -9.45 24.37 -17.98
CA ALA A 372 -10.88 24.45 -18.28
C ALA A 372 -11.75 23.51 -17.44
N VAL A 373 -11.19 22.41 -16.91
CA VAL A 373 -11.97 21.37 -16.19
C VAL A 373 -11.62 21.28 -14.71
N ALA A 374 -10.37 21.54 -14.33
CA ALA A 374 -9.90 21.46 -12.94
C ALA A 374 -10.12 22.80 -12.21
N THR A 375 -11.39 23.16 -11.98
CA THR A 375 -11.81 24.45 -11.39
C THR A 375 -11.36 24.67 -9.94
N THR A 376 -10.97 23.61 -9.24
CA THR A 376 -10.36 23.70 -7.91
C THR A 376 -8.89 24.13 -7.94
N LEU A 377 -8.22 23.92 -9.08
CA LEU A 377 -6.81 24.26 -9.32
C LEU A 377 -6.63 25.53 -10.15
N TRP A 378 -7.66 25.92 -10.92
CA TRP A 378 -7.59 26.99 -11.91
C TRP A 378 -8.82 27.90 -11.88
N GLN A 379 -8.59 29.20 -12.05
CA GLN A 379 -9.63 30.22 -12.15
C GLN A 379 -9.48 31.01 -13.46
N PRO A 380 -10.54 31.19 -14.27
CA PRO A 380 -10.49 32.09 -15.42
C PRO A 380 -10.09 33.52 -15.00
N VAL A 381 -9.23 34.17 -15.80
CA VAL A 381 -8.79 35.56 -15.61
C VAL A 381 -9.67 36.52 -16.40
#